data_AF-A0A7G2LZZ5-F1
#
_entry.id   AF-A0A7G2LZZ5-F1
#
_cell.length_a   1.000
_cell.length_b   1.000
_cell.length_c   1.000
_cell.angle_alpha   90.00
_cell.angle_beta   90.00
_cell.angle_gamma   90.00
#
_symmetry.space_group_name_H-M   'P 1'
#
loop_
_entity.id
_entity.type
_entity.pdbx_description
1 polymer ?
#
loop_
_entity_poly.entity_id
_entity_poly.type
_entity_poly.pdbx_seq_one_letter_code
_entity_poly.pdbx_strand_id
1 'polypeptide(L)' 'MLGIGTIAKKVFGTPNDRKIKATRPLVARINALEPEFEKLSDEEIKARTEELAKRANAGESLDDLLPEAFANCREAARRT' A
#
# COMPACT_ATOMS: atom_id res chain seq x y z
N MET A 1 5.97 15.03 -37.54
CA MET A 1 4.59 15.42 -37.16
C MET A 1 4.08 14.38 -36.18
N LEU A 2 3.78 14.76 -34.93
CA LEU A 2 3.27 13.80 -33.93
C LEU A 2 1.84 13.39 -34.34
N GLY A 3 1.63 12.10 -34.63
CA GLY A 3 0.31 11.58 -35.01
C GLY A 3 -0.72 11.71 -33.89
N ILE A 4 -1.99 11.77 -34.25
CA ILE A 4 -3.14 11.90 -33.35
C ILE A 4 -3.10 10.87 -32.20
N GLY A 5 -2.68 9.63 -32.50
CA GLY A 5 -2.54 8.57 -31.48
C GLY A 5 -1.47 8.84 -30.42
N THR A 6 -0.40 9.54 -30.75
CA THR A 6 0.66 9.93 -29.79
C THR A 6 0.19 11.06 -28.89
N ILE A 7 -0.60 11.99 -29.43
CA ILE A 7 -1.22 13.08 -28.66
C ILE A 7 -2.28 12.50 -27.70
N ALA A 8 -3.14 11.59 -28.16
CA ALA A 8 -4.14 10.94 -27.32
C ALA A 8 -3.51 10.15 -26.16
N LYS A 9 -2.43 9.40 -26.39
CA LYS A 9 -1.69 8.71 -25.31
C LYS A 9 -1.06 9.67 -24.30
N LYS A 10 -0.61 10.86 -24.74
CA LYS A 10 -0.07 11.89 -23.85
C LYS A 10 -1.13 12.52 -22.96
N VAL A 11 -2.36 12.65 -23.46
CA VAL A 11 -3.48 13.28 -22.74
C VAL A 11 -4.19 12.28 -21.80
N PHE A 12 -4.45 11.06 -22.27
CA PHE A 12 -5.21 10.05 -21.52
C PHE A 12 -4.33 9.02 -20.78
N GLY A 13 -3.03 9.04 -21.03
CA GLY A 13 -2.08 8.07 -20.49
C GLY A 13 -2.21 6.68 -21.12
N THR A 14 -1.24 5.83 -20.81
CA THR A 14 -1.24 4.41 -21.14
C THR A 14 -2.07 3.60 -20.13
N PRO A 15 -2.42 2.34 -20.42
CA PRO A 15 -3.00 1.45 -19.41
C PRO A 15 -2.14 1.32 -18.15
N ASN A 16 -0.81 1.35 -18.28
CA ASN A 16 0.12 1.31 -17.14
C ASN A 16 0.04 2.60 -16.32
N ASP A 17 -0.03 3.76 -16.95
CA ASP A 17 -0.18 5.05 -16.25
C ASP A 17 -1.47 5.08 -15.43
N ARG A 18 -2.56 4.51 -15.97
CA ARG A 18 -3.83 4.39 -15.27
C ARG A 18 -3.74 3.48 -14.05
N LYS A 19 -3.06 2.33 -14.16
CA LYS A 19 -2.81 1.43 -13.02
C LYS A 19 -2.00 2.12 -11.93
N ILE A 20 -0.89 2.76 -12.30
CA ILE A 20 -0.05 3.51 -11.36
C ILE A 20 -0.88 4.59 -10.66
N LYS A 21 -1.66 5.37 -11.42
CA LYS A 21 -2.52 6.42 -10.86
C LYS A 21 -3.56 5.86 -9.89
N ALA A 22 -4.13 4.69 -10.17
CA ALA A 22 -5.08 4.03 -9.28
C ALA A 22 -4.44 3.51 -7.99
N THR A 23 -3.17 3.07 -8.04
CA THR A 23 -2.45 2.55 -6.87
C THR A 23 -1.85 3.65 -5.98
N ARG A 24 -1.56 4.85 -6.52
CA ARG A 24 -0.95 5.96 -5.78
C ARG A 24 -1.66 6.33 -4.46
N PRO A 25 -3.01 6.45 -4.40
CA PRO A 25 -3.69 6.76 -3.14
C PRO A 25 -3.49 5.69 -2.07
N LEU A 26 -3.42 4.41 -2.47
CA LEU A 26 -3.17 3.31 -1.55
C LEU A 26 -1.73 3.36 -1.00
N VAL A 27 -0.74 3.64 -1.85
CA VAL A 27 0.64 3.85 -1.42
C VAL A 27 0.75 5.04 -0.47
N ALA A 28 0.03 6.13 -0.74
CA ALA A 28 -0.01 7.28 0.16
C ALA A 28 -0.60 6.93 1.53
N ARG A 29 -1.67 6.11 1.58
CA ARG A 29 -2.23 5.58 2.84
C ARG A 29 -1.21 4.75 3.62
N ILE A 30 -0.49 3.84 2.96
CA ILE A 30 0.54 3.00 3.59
C ILE A 30 1.66 3.88 4.16
N ASN A 31 2.17 4.81 3.37
CA ASN A 31 3.27 5.69 3.81
C ASN A 31 2.85 6.63 4.94
N ALA A 32 1.58 7.04 5.01
CA ALA A 32 1.08 7.87 6.10
C ALA A 32 1.15 7.15 7.47
N LEU A 33 1.13 5.82 7.48
CA LEU A 33 1.25 5.01 8.70
C LEU A 33 2.72 4.85 9.18
N GLU A 34 3.71 5.21 8.36
CA GLU A 34 5.14 5.07 8.70
C GLU A 34 5.50 5.57 10.10
N PRO A 35 5.16 6.81 10.49
CA PRO A 35 5.62 7.37 11.75
C PRO A 35 5.00 6.69 12.97
N GLU A 36 3.92 5.93 12.79
CA GLU A 36 3.29 5.13 13.83
C GLU A 36 4.00 3.78 13.98
N PHE A 37 4.30 3.11 12.87
CA PHE A 37 4.97 1.80 12.87
C PHE A 37 6.46 1.89 13.24
N GLU A 38 7.15 2.97 12.86
CA GLU A 38 8.55 3.21 13.26
C GLU A 38 8.76 3.21 14.78
N LYS A 39 7.73 3.58 15.55
CA LYS A 39 7.79 3.67 17.01
C LYS A 39 7.61 2.32 17.71
N LEU A 40 7.16 1.29 17.00
CA LEU A 40 6.85 -0.01 17.59
C LEU A 40 8.13 -0.79 17.92
N SER A 41 8.10 -1.66 18.93
CA SER A 41 9.15 -2.66 19.17
C SER A 41 9.00 -3.86 18.24
N ASP A 42 10.01 -4.74 18.21
CA ASP A 42 9.95 -5.98 17.41
C ASP A 42 8.86 -6.93 17.91
N GLU A 43 8.61 -6.96 19.22
CA GLU A 43 7.50 -7.68 19.84
C GLU A 43 6.16 -7.09 19.41
N GLU A 44 6.04 -5.77 19.35
CA GLU A 44 4.82 -5.09 18.92
C GLU A 44 4.53 -5.32 17.43
N ILE A 45 5.55 -5.33 16.56
CA ILE A 45 5.40 -5.68 15.14
C ILE A 45 4.88 -7.12 14.95
N LYS A 46 5.36 -8.06 15.77
CA LYS A 46 4.85 -9.45 15.79
C LYS A 46 3.41 -9.50 16.28
N ALA A 47 3.10 -8.81 17.37
CA ALA A 47 1.74 -8.75 17.93
C ALA A 47 0.73 -8.16 16.93
N ARG A 48 1.12 -7.11 16.18
CA ARG A 48 0.30 -6.54 15.10
C ARG A 48 -0.03 -7.54 14.01
N THR A 49 0.89 -8.44 13.68
CA THR A 49 0.64 -9.50 12.69
C THR A 49 -0.45 -10.47 13.18
N GLU A 50 -0.41 -10.85 14.46
CA GLU A 50 -1.45 -11.71 15.05
C GLU A 50 -2.82 -11.02 15.10
N GLU A 51 -2.85 -9.73 15.41
CA GLU A 51 -4.07 -8.91 15.43
C GLU A 51 -4.70 -8.84 14.03
N LEU A 52 -3.92 -8.52 13.00
CA LEU A 52 -4.38 -8.48 11.61
C LEU A 52 -4.89 -9.85 11.13
N ALA A 53 -4.21 -10.94 11.52
CA ALA A 53 -4.66 -12.29 11.20
C ALA A 53 -6.01 -12.63 11.87
N LYS A 54 -6.20 -12.23 13.13
CA LYS A 54 -7.48 -12.40 13.84
C LYS A 54 -8.60 -11.62 13.16
N ARG A 55 -8.36 -10.36 12.77
CA ARG A 55 -9.31 -9.51 12.04
C ARG A 55 -9.71 -10.12 10.69
N ALA A 56 -8.73 -10.61 9.91
CA ALA A 56 -8.99 -11.30 8.65
C ALA A 56 -9.86 -12.55 8.85
N ASN A 57 -9.53 -13.38 9.86
CA ASN A 57 -10.30 -14.59 10.19
C ASN A 57 -11.71 -14.28 10.72
N ALA A 58 -11.91 -13.09 11.31
CA ALA A 58 -13.22 -12.60 11.73
C ALA A 58 -14.07 -12.05 10.56
N GLY A 59 -13.52 -12.03 9.34
CA GLY A 59 -14.25 -11.65 8.13
C GLY A 59 -14.03 -10.20 7.66
N GLU A 60 -13.06 -9.48 8.25
CA GLU A 60 -12.66 -8.18 7.72
C GLU A 60 -12.03 -8.32 6.33
N SER A 61 -12.34 -7.40 5.41
CA SER A 61 -11.82 -7.44 4.05
C SER A 61 -10.31 -7.27 4.04
N LEU A 62 -9.62 -8.09 3.23
CA LEU A 62 -8.18 -7.92 3.03
C LEU A 62 -7.84 -6.55 2.44
N ASP A 63 -8.73 -5.95 1.65
CA ASP A 63 -8.53 -4.60 1.10
C ASP A 63 -8.55 -3.51 2.18
N ASP A 64 -9.32 -3.73 3.25
CA ASP A 64 -9.39 -2.82 4.39
C ASP A 64 -8.13 -2.95 5.27
N LEU A 65 -7.67 -4.19 5.47
CA LEU A 65 -6.44 -4.51 6.22
C LEU A 65 -5.15 -4.14 5.48
N LEU A 66 -5.20 -4.02 4.15
CA LEU A 66 -4.02 -3.91 3.30
C LEU A 66 -3.05 -2.79 3.72
N PRO A 67 -3.48 -1.55 4.02
CA PRO A 67 -2.53 -0.51 4.38
C PRO A 67 -1.77 -0.79 5.68
N GLU A 68 -2.47 -1.25 6.71
CA GLU A 68 -1.88 -1.58 8.01
C GLU A 68 -0.93 -2.78 7.88
N ALA A 69 -1.34 -3.81 7.15
CA ALA A 69 -0.51 -4.99 6.89
C ALA A 69 0.77 -4.65 6.12
N PHE A 70 0.67 -3.81 5.08
CA PHE A 70 1.83 -3.39 4.29
C PHE A 70 2.73 -2.43 5.08
N ALA A 71 2.18 -1.55 5.91
CA ALA A 71 2.98 -0.71 6.80
C ALA A 71 3.79 -1.56 7.80
N ASN A 72 3.14 -2.55 8.43
CA ASN A 72 3.80 -3.49 9.35
C ASN A 72 4.91 -4.30 8.67
N CYS A 73 4.64 -4.84 7.48
CA CYS A 73 5.60 -5.62 6.70
C CYS A 73 6.80 -4.77 6.24
N ARG A 74 6.55 -3.53 5.80
CA ARG A 74 7.61 -2.61 5.39
C ARG A 74 8.54 -2.27 6.56
N GLU A 75 7.96 -2.00 7.74
CA GLU A 75 8.77 -1.73 8.92
C GLU A 75 9.59 -2.94 9.36
N ALA A 76 9.00 -4.14 9.33
CA ALA A 76 9.75 -5.38 9.58
C ALA A 76 10.92 -5.55 8.60
N ALA A 77 10.70 -5.32 7.30
CA ALA A 77 11.73 -5.41 6.27
C ALA A 77 12.83 -4.34 6.40
N ARG A 78 12.52 -3.17 6.98
CA ARG A 78 13.51 -2.11 7.24
C ARG A 78 14.48 -2.48 8.37
N ARG A 79 14.03 -3.31 9.33
CA ARG A 79 14.79 -3.70 10.52
C ARG A 79 15.70 -4.91 10.29
N THR A 80 15.45 -5.70 9.24
CA THR A 80 16.18 -6.94 8.90
C THR A 80 17.08 -6.75 7.69
#